data_AF-A0A7S2J894-F1
#
_entry.id   AF-A0A7S2J894-F1
#
_cell.length_a   1.000
_cell.length_b   1.000
_cell.length_c   1.000
_cell.angle_alpha   90.00
_cell.angle_beta   90.00
_cell.angle_gamma   90.00
#
_symmetry.space_group_name_H-M   'P 1'
#
loop_
_entity.id
_entity.type
_entity.pdbx_description
1 polymer ?
#
loop_
_entity_poly.entity_id
_entity_poly.type
_entity_poly.pdbx_seq_one_letter_code
_entity_poly.pdbx_strand_id
1 'polypeptide(L)'
;VKDVGLETKDLKFDVMANMFKKANALNSNAVMQQRKQEAGTSDAKREGVGTGVKAMSQVNKRSKSANKGREDEMDLELVLYEFVEVLIRIGFWRANPYHGINKLAAKLVPLPDCLHQMLHEVVLPNAKRDDSALFKERLAGDKAMQAALASYEKRLKEWFDVHTQSMFL
;
A
#
# COMPACT_ATOMS: atom_id res chain seq x y z
N VAL A 1 -3.55 15.07 5.62
CA VAL A 1 -2.37 14.17 5.60
C VAL A 1 -1.17 15.03 5.25
N LYS A 2 -0.09 15.02 6.04
CA LYS A 2 1.14 15.75 5.69
C LYS A 2 1.80 14.99 4.54
N ASP A 3 2.12 15.69 3.46
CA ASP A 3 2.81 15.10 2.32
C ASP A 3 4.23 14.66 2.75
N VAL A 4 4.66 13.50 2.25
CA VAL A 4 5.99 12.93 2.49
C VAL A 4 7.05 13.69 1.68
N GLY A 5 6.65 14.41 0.62
CA GLY A 5 7.54 15.25 -0.18
C GLY A 5 8.36 14.47 -1.20
N LEU A 6 7.79 13.40 -1.74
CA LEU A 6 8.45 12.54 -2.74
C LEU A 6 8.61 13.22 -4.09
N GLU A 7 7.72 14.16 -4.43
CA GLU A 7 7.79 14.95 -5.66
C GLU A 7 9.04 15.81 -5.71
N THR A 8 9.55 16.02 -6.93
CA THR A 8 10.55 17.04 -7.22
C THR A 8 10.11 17.90 -8.39
N LYS A 9 10.96 18.85 -8.79
CA LYS A 9 10.74 19.61 -10.02
C LYS A 9 10.62 18.68 -11.23
N ASP A 10 11.44 17.63 -11.26
CA ASP A 10 11.50 16.69 -12.37
C ASP A 10 10.57 15.48 -12.15
N LEU A 11 10.42 14.99 -10.91
CA LEU A 11 9.61 13.82 -10.58
C LEU A 11 8.22 14.24 -10.12
N LYS A 12 7.23 14.11 -11.01
CA LYS A 12 5.83 14.49 -10.74
C LYS A 12 4.98 13.31 -10.29
N PHE A 13 3.86 13.62 -9.64
CA PHE A 13 2.87 12.64 -9.21
C PHE A 13 2.47 11.65 -10.31
N ASP A 14 2.19 12.13 -11.52
CA ASP A 14 1.79 11.27 -12.65
C ASP A 14 2.85 10.22 -13.01
N VAL A 15 4.12 10.59 -12.89
CA VAL A 15 5.24 9.67 -13.14
C VAL A 15 5.27 8.61 -12.04
N MET A 16 5.10 9.00 -10.77
CA MET A 16 5.03 8.06 -9.64
C MET A 16 3.79 7.16 -9.72
N ALA A 17 2.64 7.67 -10.13
CA ALA A 17 1.43 6.89 -10.35
C ALA A 17 1.64 5.84 -11.44
N ASN A 18 2.38 6.16 -12.49
CA ASN A 18 2.77 5.18 -13.51
C ASN A 18 3.75 4.12 -12.95
N MET A 19 4.66 4.48 -12.04
CA MET A 19 5.52 3.51 -11.35
C MET A 19 4.71 2.57 -10.45
N PHE A 20 3.73 3.11 -9.73
CA PHE A 20 2.78 2.34 -8.91
C PHE A 20 2.01 1.33 -9.76
N LYS A 21 1.38 1.79 -10.85
CA LYS A 21 0.61 0.92 -11.77
C LYS A 21 1.48 -0.20 -12.34
N LYS A 22 2.75 0.08 -12.65
CA LYS A 22 3.69 -0.93 -13.16
C LYS A 22 4.05 -1.97 -12.10
N ALA A 23 4.34 -1.56 -10.87
CA ALA A 23 4.66 -2.49 -9.79
C ALA A 23 3.45 -3.38 -9.44
N ASN A 24 2.25 -2.80 -9.44
CA ASN A 24 1.01 -3.52 -9.21
C ASN A 24 0.65 -4.52 -10.34
N ALA A 25 1.00 -4.18 -11.59
CA ALA A 25 0.67 -5.01 -12.75
C ALA A 25 1.55 -6.27 -12.92
N LEU A 26 2.65 -6.42 -12.17
CA LEU A 26 3.63 -7.48 -12.41
C LEU A 26 3.13 -8.89 -12.06
N ASN A 27 2.05 -9.04 -11.28
CA ASN A 27 1.48 -10.35 -10.95
C ASN A 27 -0.07 -10.34 -10.84
N SER A 28 -0.76 -9.46 -11.59
CA SER A 28 -2.18 -9.16 -11.36
C SER A 28 -3.08 -10.40 -11.24
N ASN A 29 -2.87 -11.45 -12.02
CA ASN A 29 -3.77 -12.61 -12.01
C ASN A 29 -3.44 -13.62 -10.90
N ALA A 30 -2.16 -13.95 -10.69
CA ALA A 30 -1.77 -14.93 -9.67
C ALA A 30 -1.88 -14.36 -8.25
N VAL A 31 -1.54 -13.08 -8.07
CA VAL A 31 -1.61 -12.40 -6.76
C VAL A 31 -3.03 -11.96 -6.42
N MET A 32 -3.87 -11.58 -7.40
CA MET A 32 -5.32 -11.43 -7.16
C MET A 32 -5.94 -12.77 -6.76
N GLN A 33 -5.57 -13.86 -7.44
CA GLN A 33 -6.10 -15.19 -7.13
C GLN A 33 -5.60 -15.70 -5.77
N GLN A 34 -4.35 -15.42 -5.41
CA GLN A 34 -3.80 -15.66 -4.07
C GLN A 34 -4.50 -14.81 -3.01
N ARG A 35 -4.71 -13.50 -3.24
CA ARG A 35 -5.47 -12.63 -2.32
C ARG A 35 -6.92 -13.09 -2.16
N LYS A 36 -7.56 -13.57 -3.22
CA LYS A 36 -8.91 -14.15 -3.16
C LYS A 36 -8.93 -15.48 -2.40
N GLN A 37 -7.85 -16.26 -2.46
CA GLN A 37 -7.67 -17.48 -1.66
C GLN A 37 -7.32 -17.17 -0.20
N GLU A 38 -6.50 -16.15 0.07
CA GLU A 38 -6.10 -15.69 1.40
C GLU A 38 -7.25 -14.99 2.13
N ALA A 39 -7.99 -14.13 1.45
CA ALA A 39 -9.24 -13.54 1.95
C ALA A 39 -10.29 -14.61 2.29
N GLY A 40 -10.22 -15.79 1.67
CA GLY A 40 -11.06 -16.94 1.97
C GLY A 40 -10.48 -17.92 3.01
N THR A 41 -9.22 -17.77 3.45
CA THR A 41 -8.55 -18.76 4.33
C THR A 41 -8.25 -18.26 5.75
N SER A 42 -8.46 -16.97 6.05
CA SER A 42 -8.47 -16.47 7.44
C SER A 42 -9.62 -17.08 8.26
N ASP A 43 -10.77 -17.37 7.63
CA ASP A 43 -11.96 -17.93 8.30
C ASP A 43 -12.27 -19.40 7.95
N ALA A 44 -11.73 -19.96 6.86
CA ALA A 44 -12.07 -21.33 6.41
C ALA A 44 -11.11 -22.42 6.91
N LYS A 45 -10.48 -22.25 8.08
CA LYS A 45 -9.75 -23.34 8.77
C LYS A 45 -10.56 -23.94 9.93
N ARG A 46 -11.85 -24.12 9.71
CA ARG A 46 -12.63 -25.17 10.35
C ARG A 46 -13.50 -25.86 9.29
N GLU A 47 -13.19 -27.13 9.10
CA GLU A 47 -13.98 -28.18 8.45
C GLU A 47 -13.88 -28.37 6.91
N GLY A 48 -13.58 -29.61 6.51
CA GLY A 48 -14.32 -30.26 5.41
C GLY A 48 -13.59 -30.49 4.08
N VAL A 49 -12.94 -31.65 3.99
CA VAL A 49 -12.62 -32.46 2.80
C VAL A 49 -13.56 -32.29 1.58
N GLY A 50 -13.01 -32.19 0.36
CA GLY A 50 -13.73 -32.64 -0.85
C GLY A 50 -13.35 -32.06 -2.22
N THR A 51 -12.45 -32.77 -2.93
CA THR A 51 -12.48 -33.09 -4.38
C THR A 51 -12.55 -32.00 -5.47
N GLY A 52 -11.62 -32.08 -6.45
CA GLY A 52 -11.92 -31.74 -7.86
C GLY A 52 -10.83 -31.00 -8.65
N VAL A 53 -10.02 -31.75 -9.41
CA VAL A 53 -9.02 -31.28 -10.39
C VAL A 53 -9.68 -30.51 -11.55
N LYS A 54 -9.00 -29.47 -12.09
CA LYS A 54 -8.86 -29.25 -13.55
C LYS A 54 -7.77 -28.22 -13.89
N ALA A 55 -6.79 -28.68 -14.66
CA ALA A 55 -5.80 -27.87 -15.35
C ALA A 55 -6.46 -27.06 -16.48
N MET A 56 -5.94 -25.87 -16.78
CA MET A 56 -6.25 -25.18 -18.03
C MET A 56 -5.04 -24.40 -18.54
N SER A 57 -4.52 -24.88 -19.66
CA SER A 57 -3.64 -24.15 -20.57
C SER A 57 -4.45 -23.09 -21.30
N GLN A 58 -3.89 -21.88 -21.50
CA GLN A 58 -4.06 -21.18 -22.78
C GLN A 58 -3.14 -19.96 -22.96
N VAL A 59 -2.47 -20.01 -24.10
CA VAL A 59 -1.85 -18.92 -24.87
C VAL A 59 -2.78 -17.72 -24.97
N ASN A 60 -2.27 -16.48 -24.91
CA ASN A 60 -3.09 -15.33 -25.33
C ASN A 60 -2.34 -14.25 -26.12
N LYS A 61 -2.82 -14.03 -27.34
CA LYS A 61 -2.51 -12.92 -28.25
C LYS A 61 -3.16 -11.64 -27.71
N ARG A 62 -2.36 -10.58 -27.52
CA ARG A 62 -2.83 -9.28 -27.02
C ARG A 62 -3.55 -8.48 -28.11
N SER A 63 -4.81 -8.10 -27.88
CA SER A 63 -5.55 -7.11 -28.67
C SER A 63 -5.80 -5.84 -27.85
N LYS A 64 -5.77 -4.68 -28.53
CA LYS A 64 -5.76 -3.33 -27.94
C LYS A 64 -7.03 -2.95 -27.14
N SER A 65 -8.11 -3.72 -27.20
CA SER A 65 -9.34 -3.42 -26.42
C SER A 65 -9.28 -3.90 -24.96
N ALA A 66 -8.37 -4.81 -24.62
CA ALA A 66 -8.21 -5.36 -23.26
C ALA A 66 -7.61 -4.34 -22.26
N ASN A 67 -7.09 -3.20 -22.73
CA ASN A 67 -6.49 -2.20 -21.84
C ASN A 67 -7.53 -1.34 -21.10
N LYS A 68 -8.74 -1.17 -21.65
CA LYS A 68 -9.72 -0.25 -21.04
C LYS A 68 -10.43 -0.83 -19.81
N GLY A 69 -10.61 -2.15 -19.75
CA GLY A 69 -11.21 -2.82 -18.58
C GLY A 69 -10.21 -3.17 -17.47
N ARG A 70 -8.90 -3.16 -17.76
CA ARG A 70 -7.87 -3.48 -16.75
C ARG A 70 -7.54 -2.31 -15.84
N GLU A 71 -7.82 -1.07 -16.22
CA GLU A 71 -7.58 0.09 -15.35
C GLU A 71 -8.54 0.13 -14.16
N ASP A 72 -9.76 -0.36 -14.32
CA ASP A 72 -10.80 -0.39 -13.27
C ASP A 72 -10.68 -1.62 -12.33
N GLU A 73 -9.92 -2.65 -12.73
CA GLU A 73 -9.62 -3.86 -11.94
C GLU A 73 -8.17 -3.88 -11.40
N MET A 74 -7.44 -2.76 -11.46
CA MET A 74 -6.14 -2.70 -10.80
C MET A 74 -6.35 -2.71 -9.30
N ASP A 75 -5.78 -3.72 -8.66
CA ASP A 75 -5.72 -3.81 -7.21
C ASP A 75 -5.07 -2.54 -6.67
N LEU A 76 -5.76 -1.79 -5.80
CA LEU A 76 -5.23 -0.53 -5.27
C LEU A 76 -4.24 -0.76 -4.13
N GLU A 77 -3.97 -2.02 -3.77
CA GLU A 77 -3.06 -2.39 -2.71
C GLU A 77 -1.80 -3.04 -3.28
N LEU A 78 -0.65 -2.51 -2.85
CA LEU A 78 0.65 -3.12 -3.13
C LEU A 78 1.00 -4.14 -2.05
N VAL A 79 1.46 -5.31 -2.46
CA VAL A 79 2.14 -6.25 -1.55
C VAL A 79 3.53 -5.70 -1.20
N LEU A 80 4.12 -6.13 -0.08
CA LEU A 80 5.39 -5.59 0.42
C LEU A 80 6.50 -5.52 -0.64
N TYR A 81 6.68 -6.56 -1.46
CA TYR A 81 7.72 -6.56 -2.48
C TYR A 81 7.44 -5.55 -3.61
N GLU A 82 6.17 -5.35 -3.98
CA GLU A 82 5.71 -4.37 -4.97
C GLU A 82 5.89 -2.95 -4.41
N PHE A 83 5.59 -2.76 -3.13
CA PHE A 83 5.85 -1.51 -2.42
C PHE A 83 7.34 -1.16 -2.41
N VAL A 84 8.21 -2.13 -2.06
CA VAL A 84 9.66 -1.94 -2.09
C VAL A 84 10.15 -1.64 -3.51
N GLU A 85 9.59 -2.31 -4.53
CA GLU A 85 9.91 -2.02 -5.92
C GLU A 85 9.56 -0.57 -6.31
N VAL A 86 8.39 -0.07 -5.92
CA VAL A 86 7.99 1.32 -6.16
C VAL A 86 8.98 2.28 -5.50
N LEU A 87 9.36 2.02 -4.24
CA LEU A 87 10.35 2.86 -3.55
C LEU A 87 11.70 2.88 -4.26
N ILE A 88 12.19 1.73 -4.74
CA ILE A 88 13.44 1.64 -5.49
C ILE A 88 13.36 2.46 -6.79
N ARG A 89 12.26 2.33 -7.54
CA ARG A 89 12.05 3.07 -8.80
C ARG A 89 12.00 4.58 -8.56
N ILE A 90 11.27 5.02 -7.54
CA ILE A 90 11.17 6.43 -7.14
C ILE A 90 12.54 6.95 -6.71
N GLY A 91 13.24 6.24 -5.82
CA GLY A 91 14.56 6.64 -5.33
C GLY A 91 15.57 6.80 -6.44
N PHE A 92 15.64 5.83 -7.36
CA PHE A 92 16.53 5.89 -8.52
C PHE A 92 16.26 7.09 -9.42
N TRP A 93 14.99 7.31 -9.79
CA TRP A 93 14.61 8.39 -10.70
C TRP A 93 14.80 9.76 -10.04
N ARG A 94 14.49 9.87 -8.75
CA ARG A 94 14.68 11.09 -7.96
C ARG A 94 16.15 11.51 -7.88
N ALA A 95 17.06 10.55 -7.69
CA ALA A 95 18.49 10.81 -7.64
C ALA A 95 19.12 11.01 -9.03
N ASN A 96 18.49 10.47 -10.09
CA ASN A 96 19.02 10.49 -11.45
C ASN A 96 17.96 10.93 -12.49
N PRO A 97 17.47 12.19 -12.45
CA PRO A 97 16.36 12.65 -13.28
C PRO A 97 16.67 12.66 -14.78
N TYR A 98 17.95 12.73 -15.17
CA TYR A 98 18.40 12.74 -16.57
C TYR A 98 18.91 11.37 -17.05
N HIS A 99 18.71 10.32 -16.27
CA HIS A 99 19.11 8.97 -16.67
C HIS A 99 18.45 8.55 -17.99
N GLY A 100 19.25 8.04 -18.93
CA GLY A 100 18.80 7.66 -20.28
C GLY A 100 18.77 8.80 -21.30
N ILE A 101 19.07 10.04 -20.92
CA ILE A 101 19.20 11.17 -21.84
C ILE A 101 20.68 11.37 -22.17
N ASN A 102 21.12 10.88 -23.33
CA ASN A 102 22.54 10.89 -23.74
C ASN A 102 23.20 12.29 -23.71
N LYS A 103 22.43 13.36 -23.92
CA LYS A 103 22.93 14.75 -23.93
C LYS A 103 23.10 15.37 -22.54
N LEU A 104 22.50 14.78 -21.51
CA LEU A 104 22.49 15.28 -20.13
C LEU A 104 22.98 14.19 -19.15
N ALA A 105 23.79 13.26 -19.66
CA ALA A 105 24.31 12.15 -18.87
C ALA A 105 25.24 12.69 -17.77
N ALA A 106 24.68 12.84 -16.57
CA ALA A 106 25.41 13.17 -15.35
C ALA A 106 26.02 11.91 -14.73
N LYS A 107 26.93 12.11 -13.77
CA LYS A 107 27.45 11.01 -12.95
C LYS A 107 26.28 10.31 -12.25
N LEU A 108 26.14 9.01 -12.51
CA LEU A 108 25.07 8.20 -11.96
C LEU A 108 25.28 7.99 -10.45
N VAL A 109 24.25 8.23 -9.66
CA VAL A 109 24.16 7.77 -8.27
C VAL A 109 23.75 6.29 -8.30
N PRO A 110 24.53 5.38 -7.70
CA PRO A 110 24.22 3.96 -7.75
C PRO A 110 22.96 3.64 -6.94
N LEU A 111 22.27 2.56 -7.33
CA LEU A 111 20.95 2.21 -6.80
C LEU A 111 20.88 2.09 -5.26
N PRO A 112 21.85 1.45 -4.57
CA PRO A 112 21.80 1.35 -3.11
C PRO A 112 21.77 2.71 -2.42
N ASP A 113 22.58 3.65 -2.92
CA ASP A 113 22.70 5.00 -2.37
C ASP A 113 21.42 5.81 -2.64
N CYS A 114 20.79 5.64 -3.80
CA CYS A 114 19.53 6.30 -4.15
C CYS A 114 18.43 5.97 -3.14
N LEU A 115 18.27 4.70 -2.79
CA LEU A 115 17.26 4.25 -1.85
C LEU A 115 17.60 4.69 -0.43
N HIS A 116 18.85 4.52 0.00
CA HIS A 116 19.31 4.94 1.32
C HIS A 116 19.06 6.44 1.54
N GLN A 117 19.47 7.28 0.58
CA GLN A 117 19.28 8.73 0.65
C GLN A 117 17.80 9.10 0.74
N MET A 118 16.96 8.54 -0.14
CA MET A 118 15.52 8.83 -0.13
C MET A 118 14.86 8.40 1.18
N LEU A 119 15.22 7.24 1.73
CA LEU A 119 14.66 6.76 2.98
C LEU A 119 15.04 7.67 4.15
N HIS A 120 16.31 8.02 4.29
CA HIS A 120 16.80 8.78 5.44
C HIS A 120 16.47 10.27 5.38
N GLU A 121 16.43 10.87 4.18
CA GLU A 121 16.22 12.32 4.04
C GLU A 121 14.75 12.70 3.84
N VAL A 122 13.93 11.79 3.28
CA VAL A 122 12.57 12.12 2.85
C VAL A 122 11.53 11.22 3.50
N VAL A 123 11.62 9.90 3.33
CA VAL A 123 10.54 8.99 3.74
C VAL A 123 10.46 8.85 5.25
N LEU A 124 11.53 8.41 5.92
CA LEU A 124 11.50 8.10 7.35
C LEU A 124 11.28 9.34 8.24
N PRO A 125 11.83 10.53 7.94
CA PRO A 125 11.56 11.73 8.73
C PRO A 125 10.11 12.21 8.62
N ASN A 126 9.48 12.05 7.44
CA ASN A 126 8.13 12.52 7.18
C ASN A 126 7.06 11.42 7.31
N ALA A 127 7.48 10.17 7.53
CA ALA A 127 6.58 9.05 7.77
C ALA A 127 5.71 9.33 8.99
N LYS A 128 4.41 9.05 8.85
CA LYS A 128 3.47 9.15 9.96
C LYS A 128 3.94 8.19 11.07
N ARG A 129 4.25 8.75 12.24
CA ARG A 129 4.55 7.95 13.43
C ARG A 129 3.26 7.59 14.14
N ASP A 130 3.30 6.46 14.83
CA ASP A 130 2.20 6.09 15.71
C ASP A 130 2.30 6.92 17.00
N ASP A 131 1.53 8.01 17.04
CA ASP A 131 1.43 8.89 18.21
C ASP A 131 0.41 8.38 19.24
N SER A 132 -0.11 7.15 19.08
CA SER A 132 -1.15 6.60 19.97
C SER A 132 -0.69 6.52 21.42
N ALA A 133 0.59 6.28 21.69
CA ALA A 133 1.16 6.29 23.03
C ALA A 133 1.08 7.68 23.67
N LEU A 134 1.49 8.73 22.95
CA LEU A 134 1.41 10.12 23.41
C LEU A 134 -0.04 10.58 23.60
N PHE A 135 -0.94 10.12 22.74
CA PHE A 135 -2.37 10.37 22.86
C PHE A 135 -2.95 9.71 24.12
N LYS A 136 -2.64 8.43 24.37
CA LYS A 136 -3.07 7.70 25.57
C LYS A 136 -2.58 8.36 26.85
N GLU A 137 -1.33 8.83 26.87
CA GLU A 137 -0.75 9.54 28.00
C GLU A 137 -1.48 10.87 28.28
N ARG A 138 -1.70 11.69 27.24
CA ARG A 138 -2.49 12.93 27.38
C ARG A 138 -3.91 12.66 27.86
N LEU A 139 -4.55 11.64 27.30
CA LEU A 139 -5.91 11.26 27.67
C LEU A 139 -6.00 10.81 29.13
N ALA A 140 -4.99 10.10 29.63
CA ALA A 140 -4.93 9.69 31.03
C ALA A 140 -4.77 10.87 32.00
N GLY A 141 -4.10 11.94 31.58
CA GLY A 141 -3.90 13.15 32.38
C GLY A 141 -5.09 14.13 32.40
N ASP A 142 -5.99 14.06 31.41
CA ASP A 142 -7.13 14.98 31.29
C ASP A 142 -8.36 14.48 32.08
N LYS A 143 -8.53 15.02 33.29
CA LYS A 143 -9.65 14.67 34.18
C LYS A 143 -11.03 15.02 33.61
N ALA A 144 -11.15 16.11 32.85
CA ALA A 144 -12.43 16.51 32.29
C ALA A 144 -12.86 15.54 31.17
N MET A 145 -11.90 15.14 30.33
CA MET A 145 -12.15 14.16 29.28
C MET A 145 -12.42 12.76 29.85
N GLN A 146 -11.72 12.33 30.90
CA GLN A 146 -11.99 11.06 31.59
C GLN A 146 -13.41 11.02 32.19
N ALA A 147 -13.87 12.12 32.80
CA ALA A 147 -15.22 12.21 33.34
C ALA A 147 -16.30 12.12 32.23
N ALA A 148 -16.06 12.76 31.08
CA ALA A 148 -16.93 12.64 29.92
C ALA A 148 -16.93 11.21 29.35
N LEU A 149 -15.76 10.57 29.25
CA LEU A 149 -15.69 9.18 28.78
C LEU A 149 -16.44 8.22 29.73
N ALA A 150 -16.30 8.39 31.04
CA ALA A 150 -17.02 7.58 32.02
C ALA A 150 -18.55 7.75 31.92
N SER A 151 -19.04 8.96 31.63
CA SER A 151 -20.49 9.20 31.48
C SER A 151 -21.06 8.61 30.19
N TYR A 152 -20.24 8.49 29.13
CA TYR A 152 -20.64 7.91 27.85
C TYR A 152 -20.22 6.44 27.66
N GLU A 153 -19.47 5.84 28.58
CA GLU A 153 -18.87 4.51 28.46
C GLU A 153 -19.89 3.45 28.02
N LYS A 154 -21.05 3.41 28.68
CA LYS A 154 -22.10 2.45 28.35
C LYS A 154 -22.62 2.61 26.93
N ARG A 155 -22.87 3.85 26.50
CA ARG A 155 -23.39 4.16 25.16
C ARG A 155 -22.35 3.89 24.08
N LEU A 156 -21.08 4.15 24.38
CA LEU A 156 -19.95 3.84 23.51
C LEU A 156 -19.76 2.34 23.36
N LYS A 157 -19.90 1.57 24.44
CA LYS A 157 -19.83 0.12 24.41
C LYS A 157 -20.97 -0.50 23.59
N GLU A 158 -22.20 -0.08 23.83
CA GLU A 158 -23.36 -0.52 23.05
C GLU A 158 -23.19 -0.21 21.56
N TRP A 159 -22.75 1.01 21.22
CA TRP A 159 -22.48 1.38 19.83
C TRP A 159 -21.35 0.54 19.22
N PHE A 160 -20.25 0.35 19.96
CA PHE A 160 -19.09 -0.43 19.51
C PHE A 160 -19.48 -1.88 19.25
N ASP A 161 -20.18 -2.52 20.20
CA ASP A 161 -20.60 -3.91 20.07
C ASP A 161 -21.52 -4.09 18.86
N VAL A 162 -22.47 -3.18 18.62
CA VAL A 162 -23.35 -3.23 17.44
C VAL A 162 -22.56 -3.13 16.12
N HIS A 163 -21.60 -2.20 16.04
CA HIS A 163 -20.89 -1.93 14.79
C HIS A 163 -19.69 -2.84 14.55
N THR A 164 -19.15 -3.47 15.60
CA THR A 164 -18.04 -4.42 15.47
C THR A 164 -18.51 -5.87 15.41
N GLN A 165 -19.61 -6.24 16.07
CA GLN A 165 -20.22 -7.57 15.90
C GLN A 165 -20.92 -7.73 14.55
N SER A 166 -21.42 -6.65 13.93
CA SER A 166 -21.93 -6.66 12.55
C SER A 166 -20.83 -6.87 11.49
N MET A 167 -19.56 -6.89 11.88
CA MET A 167 -18.43 -7.16 10.97
C MET A 167 -18.04 -8.65 10.94
N PHE A 168 -18.62 -9.48 11.82
CA PHE A 168 -18.31 -10.91 11.98
C PHE A 168 -19.54 -11.84 11.84
N LEU A 169 -20.66 -11.33 11.32
CA LEU A 169 -21.86 -12.09 10.94
C LEU A 169 -22.15 -11.84 9.45
#